data_AF-A0A955PQ70-F1
#
_entry.id   AF-A0A955PQ70-F1
#
_cell.length_a   1.000
_cell.length_b   1.000
_cell.length_c   1.000
_cell.angle_alpha   90.00
_cell.angle_beta   90.00
_cell.angle_gamma   90.00
#
_symmetry.space_group_name_H-M   'P 1'
#
loop_
_entity.id
_entity.type
_entity.pdbx_description
1 polymer ?
#
loop_
_entity_poly.entity_id
_entity_poly.type
_entity_poly.pdbx_seq_one_letter_code
_entity_poly.pdbx_strand_id
1 'polypeptide(L)'
;EDLWKVYYPEDSPHSQINSLSHLEVGRAFLIQASESFTLTFKGRPKFVDRAWKVGSLNLGGFYVQSGNAASFQDFLSTDPSTGIRSAYSLMPTGGWIEINDVSTSIEPGKAYLVQGEFKRGVGAVHLDVGTGYSFEYPRGTNTQTLKLNCEPGESSTVQIALSDSESIPDGSPSLGQEAPIPIAGPVAARWRLAERPSDPWRPFPASIRMDGEATPEVNVRIAIDRLAMGSGDPGDLNQGILTVTDNSGYSRQFGISGERLDPTGLWVGTVTLDAVSMPFEQGTEQAPEYTPAKTEFRVLVHVDENGDLKLIDEATQMWRPMENHPDGGEFVLLTRSLSEDLRAELSAGLKNGTIDRPLRISTVNFDLRDENNAPVDQPLSGQFIPGATLETTVVLHDENPTNPFHHKYHPDLTWFDNPLPSEIWDVSREISLYLDPAQSSEEAEAGWGDSWLRGTYTERISGIHEYDIQVAGTVYFRHLSRIGALNGE
;
A
#
# COMPACT_ATOMS: atom_id res chain seq x y z
N GLU A 1 -14.69 -14.74 -24.21
CA GLU A 1 -15.53 -15.81 -24.77
C GLU A 1 -15.19 -17.11 -24.06
N ASP A 2 -16.13 -17.67 -23.31
CA ASP A 2 -15.97 -18.98 -22.65
C ASP A 2 -16.15 -20.11 -23.68
N LEU A 3 -15.13 -20.27 -24.53
CA LEU A 3 -15.04 -21.37 -25.48
C LEU A 3 -14.40 -22.59 -24.81
N TRP A 4 -14.94 -23.78 -25.08
CA TRP A 4 -14.33 -25.05 -24.70
C TRP A 4 -12.91 -25.11 -25.26
N LYS A 5 -11.91 -25.32 -24.38
CA LYS A 5 -10.56 -25.63 -24.85
C LYS A 5 -10.59 -27.02 -25.51
N VAL A 6 -10.06 -27.10 -26.72
CA VAL A 6 -10.01 -28.35 -27.48
C VAL A 6 -8.93 -29.23 -26.88
N TYR A 7 -9.22 -30.53 -26.72
CA TYR A 7 -8.20 -31.51 -26.38
C TYR A 7 -7.16 -31.58 -27.50
N TYR A 8 -5.89 -31.36 -27.17
CA TYR A 8 -4.80 -31.54 -28.11
C TYR A 8 -4.16 -32.92 -27.90
N PRO A 9 -3.92 -33.73 -28.93
CA PRO A 9 -3.13 -34.95 -28.82
C PRO A 9 -1.71 -34.67 -28.27
N GLU A 10 -1.06 -35.65 -27.63
CA GLU A 10 0.27 -35.49 -27.00
C GLU A 10 1.35 -35.00 -27.98
N ASP A 11 1.25 -35.39 -29.24
CA ASP A 11 2.13 -35.02 -30.36
C ASP A 11 1.82 -33.64 -30.96
N SER A 12 0.78 -32.95 -30.50
CA SER A 12 0.47 -31.60 -30.95
C SER A 12 1.44 -30.57 -30.37
N PRO A 13 1.85 -29.53 -31.13
CA PRO A 13 2.63 -28.41 -30.58
C PRO A 13 1.88 -27.64 -29.47
N HIS A 14 0.57 -27.84 -29.32
CA HIS A 14 -0.26 -27.25 -28.27
C HIS A 14 -0.53 -28.20 -27.08
N SER A 15 0.07 -29.39 -27.03
CA SER A 15 -0.17 -30.38 -25.95
C SER A 15 0.20 -29.90 -24.54
N GLN A 16 0.96 -28.80 -24.45
CA GLN A 16 1.36 -28.13 -23.21
C GLN A 16 0.16 -27.70 -22.33
N ILE A 17 -1.00 -27.43 -22.93
CA ILE A 17 -2.21 -27.05 -22.18
C ILE A 17 -2.94 -28.24 -21.55
N ASN A 18 -2.52 -29.48 -21.82
CA ASN A 18 -3.06 -30.68 -21.18
C ASN A 18 -2.42 -30.97 -19.81
N SER A 19 -1.52 -30.10 -19.35
CA SER A 19 -0.93 -30.21 -18.01
C SER A 19 -1.82 -29.53 -16.96
N LEU A 20 -1.97 -30.18 -15.80
CA LEU A 20 -2.64 -29.64 -14.62
C LEU A 20 -1.90 -28.44 -13.98
N SER A 21 -0.69 -28.10 -14.45
CA SER A 21 0.05 -26.91 -14.04
C SER A 21 -0.53 -25.59 -14.60
N HIS A 22 -1.44 -25.65 -15.57
CA HIS A 22 -2.00 -24.48 -16.26
C HIS A 22 -3.51 -24.29 -16.01
N LEU A 23 -3.99 -24.70 -14.84
CA LEU A 23 -5.39 -24.49 -14.46
C LEU A 23 -5.68 -23.01 -14.24
N GLU A 24 -6.64 -22.51 -15.01
CA GLU A 24 -7.14 -21.14 -14.89
C GLU A 24 -8.39 -21.12 -14.03
N VAL A 25 -8.47 -20.14 -13.12
CA VAL A 25 -9.64 -19.90 -12.28
C VAL A 25 -10.90 -19.62 -13.11
N GLY A 26 -12.08 -19.99 -12.58
CA GLY A 26 -13.37 -19.73 -13.22
C GLY A 26 -13.70 -20.65 -14.41
N ARG A 27 -12.72 -21.39 -14.94
CA ARG A 27 -12.91 -22.37 -16.01
C ARG A 27 -13.28 -23.75 -15.47
N ALA A 28 -14.06 -24.47 -16.26
CA ALA A 28 -14.33 -25.88 -16.04
C ALA A 28 -13.33 -26.74 -16.80
N PHE A 29 -12.88 -27.83 -16.17
CA PHE A 29 -11.96 -28.80 -16.74
C PHE A 29 -12.55 -30.20 -16.62
N LEU A 30 -12.36 -31.02 -17.64
CA LEU A 30 -12.61 -32.45 -17.57
C LEU A 30 -11.27 -33.15 -17.41
N ILE A 31 -11.12 -33.93 -16.35
CA ILE A 31 -9.90 -34.69 -16.07
C ILE A 31 -10.22 -36.16 -16.33
N GLN A 32 -9.51 -36.76 -17.29
CA GLN A 32 -9.56 -38.20 -17.51
C GLN A 32 -8.58 -38.89 -16.55
N ALA A 33 -9.05 -39.91 -15.85
CA ALA A 33 -8.22 -40.72 -14.96
C ALA A 33 -8.54 -42.22 -15.14
N SER A 34 -7.52 -43.06 -15.03
CA SER A 34 -7.63 -44.51 -15.13
C SER A 34 -8.14 -45.17 -13.85
N GLU A 35 -7.99 -44.50 -12.71
CA GLU A 35 -8.42 -44.97 -11.38
C GLU A 35 -8.98 -43.81 -10.57
N SER A 36 -9.72 -44.11 -9.50
CA SER A 36 -10.19 -43.09 -8.56
C SER A 36 -9.00 -42.47 -7.83
N PHE A 37 -8.96 -41.14 -7.77
CA PHE A 37 -7.88 -40.40 -7.13
C PHE A 37 -8.44 -39.13 -6.49
N THR A 38 -7.73 -38.61 -5.49
CA THR A 38 -8.03 -37.30 -4.89
C THR A 38 -6.95 -36.33 -5.32
N LEU A 39 -7.36 -35.21 -5.91
CA LEU A 39 -6.46 -34.14 -6.31
C LEU A 39 -6.73 -32.92 -5.44
N THR A 40 -5.71 -32.49 -4.69
CA THR A 40 -5.77 -31.27 -3.90
C THR A 40 -5.00 -30.20 -4.64
N PHE A 41 -5.69 -29.11 -5.00
CA PHE A 41 -5.07 -27.95 -5.62
C PHE A 41 -4.91 -26.84 -4.59
N LYS A 42 -3.71 -26.25 -4.53
CA LYS A 42 -3.49 -24.95 -3.91
C LYS A 42 -3.43 -23.91 -5.01
N GLY A 43 -4.16 -22.81 -4.85
CA GLY A 43 -4.27 -21.77 -5.86
C GLY A 43 -4.59 -20.42 -5.22
N ARG A 44 -4.49 -19.36 -6.01
CA ARG A 44 -4.87 -18.01 -5.58
C ARG A 44 -6.38 -17.81 -5.84
N PRO A 45 -7.19 -17.46 -4.83
CA PRO A 45 -8.58 -17.12 -5.06
C PRO A 45 -8.67 -15.90 -5.95
N LYS A 46 -9.48 -16.00 -7.01
CA LYS A 46 -9.71 -14.95 -7.99
C LYS A 46 -11.19 -14.85 -8.28
N PHE A 47 -11.69 -13.63 -8.38
CA PHE A 47 -13.04 -13.35 -8.87
C PHE A 47 -13.09 -13.65 -10.36
N VAL A 48 -14.13 -14.36 -10.80
CA VAL A 48 -14.46 -14.46 -12.23
C VAL A 48 -15.96 -14.33 -12.34
N ASP A 49 -16.41 -13.32 -13.08
CA ASP A 49 -17.79 -13.23 -13.47
C ASP A 49 -18.05 -14.24 -14.58
N ARG A 50 -18.96 -15.19 -14.34
CA ARG A 50 -19.24 -16.25 -15.29
C ARG A 50 -20.38 -15.81 -16.21
N ALA A 51 -20.09 -15.73 -17.50
CA ALA A 51 -21.11 -15.50 -18.51
C ALA A 51 -21.85 -16.82 -18.81
N TRP A 52 -23.12 -16.91 -18.42
CA TRP A 52 -23.93 -18.08 -18.74
C TRP A 52 -24.49 -17.96 -20.17
N LYS A 53 -24.34 -19.02 -20.98
CA LYS A 53 -24.93 -19.06 -22.32
C LYS A 53 -26.39 -19.50 -22.23
N VAL A 54 -27.29 -18.57 -22.53
CA VAL A 54 -28.74 -18.80 -22.54
C VAL A 54 -29.10 -19.95 -23.48
N GLY A 55 -29.96 -20.86 -23.00
CA GLY A 55 -30.50 -21.98 -23.79
C GLY A 55 -29.50 -23.10 -24.10
N SER A 56 -28.25 -23.04 -23.62
CA SER A 56 -27.25 -24.10 -23.76
C SER A 56 -26.93 -24.76 -22.42
N LEU A 57 -26.36 -25.97 -22.43
CA LEU A 57 -25.80 -26.58 -21.21
C LEU A 57 -24.50 -25.86 -20.85
N ASN A 58 -24.42 -25.36 -19.62
CA ASN A 58 -23.26 -24.70 -19.06
C ASN A 58 -22.65 -25.62 -17.98
N LEU A 59 -21.36 -25.91 -18.10
CA LEU A 59 -20.61 -26.69 -17.12
C LEU A 59 -20.00 -25.76 -16.07
N GLY A 60 -20.29 -25.99 -14.79
CA GLY A 60 -19.68 -25.21 -13.73
C GLY A 60 -20.09 -25.61 -12.31
N GLY A 61 -19.43 -25.00 -11.33
CA GLY A 61 -19.85 -25.01 -9.92
C GLY A 61 -20.51 -23.69 -9.51
N PHE A 62 -21.10 -23.68 -8.31
CA PHE A 62 -21.78 -22.52 -7.73
C PHE A 62 -21.09 -22.02 -6.46
N TYR A 63 -21.23 -20.71 -6.22
CA TYR A 63 -20.69 -20.01 -5.06
C TYR A 63 -21.67 -20.09 -3.89
N VAL A 64 -21.77 -21.25 -3.24
CA VAL A 64 -22.73 -21.54 -2.16
C VAL A 64 -22.04 -21.91 -0.85
N GLN A 65 -22.67 -21.56 0.27
CA GLN A 65 -22.17 -21.84 1.61
C GLN A 65 -22.35 -23.32 1.97
N SER A 66 -21.37 -23.92 2.64
CA SER A 66 -21.50 -25.27 3.20
C SER A 66 -22.52 -25.28 4.35
N GLY A 67 -23.47 -26.22 4.35
CA GLY A 67 -24.46 -26.41 5.42
C GLY A 67 -25.66 -25.46 5.40
N ASN A 68 -25.66 -24.42 4.56
CA ASN A 68 -26.78 -23.52 4.31
C ASN A 68 -26.87 -23.20 2.82
N ALA A 69 -26.86 -24.23 2.00
CA ALA A 69 -26.72 -24.06 0.57
C ALA A 69 -28.09 -23.86 -0.11
N ALA A 70 -28.18 -22.81 -0.93
CA ALA A 70 -29.36 -22.51 -1.71
C ALA A 70 -29.76 -23.69 -2.62
N SER A 71 -31.06 -23.86 -2.85
CA SER A 71 -31.59 -24.84 -3.80
C SER A 71 -31.41 -24.36 -5.25
N PHE A 72 -31.55 -25.28 -6.20
CA PHE A 72 -31.67 -24.89 -7.60
C PHE A 72 -32.84 -23.92 -7.80
N GLN A 73 -33.98 -24.18 -7.16
CA GLN A 73 -35.14 -23.30 -7.21
C GLN A 73 -34.82 -21.85 -6.81
N ASP A 74 -34.03 -21.65 -5.74
CA ASP A 74 -33.62 -20.32 -5.29
C ASP A 74 -32.75 -19.60 -6.33
N PHE A 75 -31.81 -20.33 -6.96
CA PHE A 75 -30.90 -19.79 -7.96
C PHE A 75 -31.59 -19.37 -9.28
N LEU A 76 -32.79 -19.87 -9.56
CA LEU A 76 -33.44 -19.77 -10.87
C LEU A 76 -34.75 -18.98 -10.85
N SER A 77 -35.13 -18.48 -9.68
CA SER A 77 -36.48 -17.99 -9.38
C SER A 77 -36.94 -16.74 -10.15
N THR A 78 -36.23 -16.28 -11.18
CA THR A 78 -36.59 -15.04 -11.90
C THR A 78 -37.72 -15.14 -12.90
N ASP A 79 -38.08 -16.33 -13.38
CA ASP A 79 -39.32 -16.48 -14.14
C ASP A 79 -39.71 -17.97 -14.19
N PRO A 80 -40.84 -18.37 -13.58
CA PRO A 80 -41.36 -19.73 -13.70
C PRO A 80 -41.59 -20.16 -15.15
N SER A 81 -41.66 -19.22 -16.09
CA SER A 81 -41.89 -19.48 -17.52
C SER A 81 -40.62 -19.68 -18.36
N THR A 82 -39.42 -19.37 -17.84
CA THR A 82 -38.12 -19.58 -18.54
C THR A 82 -37.09 -20.42 -17.78
N GLY A 83 -37.51 -21.07 -16.67
CA GLY A 83 -36.70 -21.83 -15.73
C GLY A 83 -35.81 -22.95 -16.31
N ILE A 84 -35.09 -23.66 -15.42
CA ILE A 84 -34.20 -24.76 -15.82
C ILE A 84 -34.92 -25.70 -16.79
N ARG A 85 -34.34 -25.82 -17.98
CA ARG A 85 -34.75 -26.84 -18.95
C ARG A 85 -34.22 -28.20 -18.54
N SER A 86 -33.00 -28.25 -18.02
CA SER A 86 -32.39 -29.46 -17.45
C SER A 86 -31.19 -29.12 -16.57
N ALA A 87 -31.01 -29.89 -15.49
CA ALA A 87 -29.83 -29.85 -14.64
C ALA A 87 -29.31 -31.26 -14.37
N TYR A 88 -27.99 -31.40 -14.33
CA TYR A 88 -27.32 -32.65 -14.05
C TYR A 88 -26.20 -32.42 -13.04
N SER A 89 -26.02 -33.36 -12.13
CA SER A 89 -24.87 -33.40 -11.22
C SER A 89 -23.90 -34.51 -11.65
N LEU A 90 -22.61 -34.26 -11.46
CA LEU A 90 -21.57 -35.25 -11.73
C LEU A 90 -21.55 -36.28 -10.58
N MET A 91 -21.70 -37.56 -10.93
CA MET A 91 -21.57 -38.66 -9.99
C MET A 91 -20.09 -39.00 -9.75
N PRO A 92 -19.75 -39.59 -8.59
CA PRO A 92 -18.39 -40.11 -8.33
C PRO A 92 -17.89 -41.12 -9.37
N THR A 93 -18.82 -41.81 -10.05
CA THR A 93 -18.53 -42.77 -11.12
C THR A 93 -18.19 -42.12 -12.47
N GLY A 94 -18.21 -40.78 -12.56
CA GLY A 94 -17.95 -40.02 -13.79
C GLY A 94 -19.17 -39.87 -14.71
N GLY A 95 -20.31 -40.48 -14.36
CA GLY A 95 -21.58 -40.28 -15.08
C GLY A 95 -22.33 -39.03 -14.61
N TRP A 96 -23.25 -38.54 -15.44
CA TRP A 96 -24.15 -37.44 -15.10
C TRP A 96 -25.51 -37.99 -14.66
N ILE A 97 -26.05 -37.49 -13.55
CA ILE A 97 -27.41 -37.81 -13.10
C ILE A 97 -28.29 -36.56 -13.15
N GLU A 98 -29.47 -36.71 -13.76
CA GLU A 98 -30.45 -35.64 -13.87
C GLU A 98 -31.03 -35.27 -12.51
N ILE A 99 -31.12 -33.97 -12.26
CA ILE A 99 -31.73 -33.38 -11.07
C ILE A 99 -33.18 -33.07 -11.42
N ASN A 100 -34.06 -34.01 -11.09
CA ASN A 100 -35.50 -33.91 -11.39
C ASN A 100 -36.27 -33.06 -10.38
N ASP A 101 -35.68 -32.80 -9.21
CA ASP A 101 -36.27 -32.00 -8.15
C ASP A 101 -35.48 -30.71 -7.97
N VAL A 102 -36.06 -29.57 -8.36
CA VAL A 102 -35.44 -28.25 -8.25
C VAL A 102 -35.29 -27.77 -6.80
N SER A 103 -35.93 -28.42 -5.83
CA SER A 103 -35.70 -28.15 -4.40
C SER A 103 -34.40 -28.77 -3.86
N THR A 104 -33.71 -29.57 -4.69
CA THR A 104 -32.40 -30.12 -4.34
C THR A 104 -31.40 -29.00 -4.02
N SER A 105 -30.79 -29.05 -2.85
CA SER A 105 -29.73 -28.12 -2.44
C SER A 105 -28.50 -28.26 -3.33
N ILE A 106 -27.94 -27.12 -3.72
CA ILE A 106 -26.68 -27.07 -4.46
C ILE A 106 -25.54 -27.33 -3.47
N GLU A 107 -24.69 -28.32 -3.71
CA GLU A 107 -23.52 -28.56 -2.84
C GLU A 107 -22.25 -27.88 -3.34
N PRO A 108 -21.42 -27.32 -2.44
CA PRO A 108 -20.11 -26.78 -2.79
C PRO A 108 -19.16 -27.89 -3.27
N GLY A 109 -18.25 -27.55 -4.19
CA GLY A 109 -17.25 -28.49 -4.72
C GLY A 109 -17.79 -29.53 -5.72
N LYS A 110 -19.09 -29.54 -6.02
CA LYS A 110 -19.68 -30.37 -7.09
C LYS A 110 -19.75 -29.62 -8.42
N ALA A 111 -19.59 -30.38 -9.50
CA ALA A 111 -19.78 -29.89 -10.87
C ALA A 111 -21.20 -30.17 -11.35
N TYR A 112 -21.79 -29.19 -12.04
CA TYR A 112 -23.13 -29.25 -12.58
C TYR A 112 -23.14 -28.89 -14.06
N LEU A 113 -24.02 -29.54 -14.82
CA LEU A 113 -24.43 -29.09 -16.15
C LEU A 113 -25.83 -28.50 -16.01
N VAL A 114 -25.98 -27.21 -16.30
CA VAL A 114 -27.27 -26.54 -16.16
C VAL A 114 -27.63 -25.78 -17.42
N GLN A 115 -28.86 -25.96 -17.88
CA GLN A 115 -29.45 -25.26 -19.02
C GLN A 115 -30.64 -24.42 -18.55
N GLY A 116 -30.57 -23.10 -18.76
CA GLY A 116 -31.65 -22.18 -18.40
C GLY A 116 -31.30 -20.73 -18.72
N GLU A 117 -32.17 -19.84 -18.25
CA GLU A 117 -31.89 -18.41 -18.08
C GLU A 117 -31.44 -18.17 -16.64
N PHE A 118 -30.33 -17.44 -16.44
CA PHE A 118 -29.70 -17.28 -15.12
C PHE A 118 -29.65 -15.80 -14.73
N LYS A 119 -29.92 -15.50 -13.44
CA LYS A 119 -29.45 -14.25 -12.83
C LYS A 119 -27.92 -14.25 -12.74
N ARG A 120 -27.31 -13.08 -12.55
CA ARG A 120 -25.86 -12.92 -12.32
C ARG A 120 -25.36 -13.54 -10.98
N GLY A 121 -26.18 -14.27 -10.23
CA GLY A 121 -25.77 -14.93 -8.98
C GLY A 121 -26.91 -15.65 -8.25
N VAL A 122 -26.54 -16.31 -7.14
CA VAL A 122 -27.48 -16.84 -6.12
C VAL A 122 -27.75 -15.71 -5.12
N GLY A 123 -29.00 -15.48 -4.76
CA GLY A 123 -29.38 -14.54 -3.70
C GLY A 123 -29.61 -13.10 -4.14
N ALA A 124 -29.99 -12.27 -3.18
CA ALA A 124 -30.39 -10.87 -3.37
C ALA A 124 -29.21 -9.95 -3.68
N VAL A 125 -27.99 -10.38 -3.35
CA VAL A 125 -26.80 -9.53 -3.38
C VAL A 125 -25.84 -9.94 -4.48
N HIS A 126 -25.39 -8.96 -5.25
CA HIS A 126 -24.41 -9.09 -6.30
C HIS A 126 -23.17 -8.26 -5.98
N LEU A 127 -22.00 -8.82 -6.29
CA LEU A 127 -20.71 -8.19 -6.01
C LEU A 127 -20.13 -7.62 -7.29
N ASP A 128 -19.67 -6.37 -7.23
CA ASP A 128 -18.86 -5.74 -8.26
C ASP A 128 -17.52 -5.31 -7.65
N VAL A 129 -16.44 -5.86 -8.22
CA VAL A 129 -15.06 -5.55 -7.85
C VAL A 129 -14.50 -4.74 -9.00
N GLY A 130 -14.54 -3.41 -8.88
CA GLY A 130 -14.39 -2.48 -10.01
C GLY A 130 -13.30 -2.85 -11.02
N THR A 131 -12.03 -2.92 -10.59
CA THR A 131 -10.90 -3.25 -11.46
C THR A 131 -10.04 -4.35 -10.84
N GLY A 132 -10.43 -5.62 -10.99
CA GLY A 132 -9.54 -6.72 -10.63
C GLY A 132 -10.22 -8.05 -10.34
N TYR A 133 -9.38 -9.07 -10.23
CA TYR A 133 -9.77 -10.40 -9.79
C TYR A 133 -9.44 -10.65 -8.30
N SER A 134 -8.76 -9.70 -7.66
CA SER A 134 -8.21 -9.75 -6.29
C SER A 134 -8.08 -8.31 -5.78
N PHE A 135 -7.94 -8.14 -4.45
CA PHE A 135 -7.61 -6.87 -3.83
C PHE A 135 -6.09 -6.81 -3.58
N GLU A 136 -5.36 -6.18 -4.48
CA GLU A 136 -3.91 -6.05 -4.39
C GLU A 136 -3.53 -4.65 -3.92
N TYR A 137 -2.82 -4.55 -2.80
CA TYR A 137 -2.38 -3.30 -2.18
C TYR A 137 -0.86 -3.18 -2.28
N PRO A 138 -0.32 -2.94 -3.49
CA PRO A 138 1.09 -2.58 -3.63
C PRO A 138 1.35 -1.27 -2.87
N ARG A 139 2.61 -0.95 -2.65
CA ARG A 139 3.01 0.28 -1.95
C ARG A 139 2.24 1.51 -2.45
N GLY A 140 1.77 2.33 -1.50
CA GLY A 140 0.92 3.52 -1.70
C GLY A 140 -0.49 3.31 -2.25
N THR A 141 -0.93 2.08 -2.49
CA THR A 141 -2.36 1.78 -2.56
C THR A 141 -2.84 1.43 -1.16
N ASN A 142 -3.67 2.30 -0.57
CA ASN A 142 -4.09 2.17 0.83
C ASN A 142 -5.54 1.74 0.99
N THR A 143 -6.36 1.99 -0.03
CA THR A 143 -7.79 1.70 0.00
C THR A 143 -8.29 1.23 -1.35
N GLN A 144 -9.17 0.23 -1.36
CA GLN A 144 -9.96 -0.17 -2.52
C GLN A 144 -11.44 -0.31 -2.13
N THR A 145 -12.33 -0.40 -3.12
CA THR A 145 -13.77 -0.47 -2.88
C THR A 145 -14.35 -1.76 -3.41
N LEU A 146 -15.07 -2.48 -2.56
CA LEU A 146 -15.97 -3.57 -2.91
C LEU A 146 -17.39 -3.01 -3.02
N LYS A 147 -18.03 -3.16 -4.18
CA LYS A 147 -19.41 -2.74 -4.37
C LYS A 147 -20.36 -3.90 -4.13
N LEU A 148 -21.35 -3.68 -3.29
CA LEU A 148 -22.45 -4.60 -3.03
C LEU A 148 -23.71 -4.00 -3.66
N ASN A 149 -24.41 -4.79 -4.47
CA ASN A 149 -25.68 -4.41 -5.08
C ASN A 149 -26.78 -5.34 -4.57
N CYS A 150 -27.94 -4.82 -4.19
CA CYS A 150 -29.10 -5.61 -3.80
C CYS A 150 -30.19 -5.48 -4.86
N GLU A 151 -30.78 -6.61 -5.26
CA GLU A 151 -31.88 -6.63 -6.22
C GLU A 151 -33.11 -5.89 -5.67
N PRO A 152 -33.82 -5.09 -6.49
CA PRO A 152 -35.02 -4.36 -6.08
C PRO A 152 -36.08 -5.27 -5.47
N GLY A 153 -36.70 -4.83 -4.37
CA GLY A 153 -37.70 -5.60 -3.62
C GLY A 153 -37.16 -6.76 -2.76
N GLU A 154 -35.86 -7.03 -2.79
CA GLU A 154 -35.22 -8.04 -1.93
C GLU A 154 -34.50 -7.39 -0.72
N SER A 155 -34.24 -8.17 0.33
CA SER A 155 -33.43 -7.71 1.47
C SER A 155 -32.54 -8.83 1.96
N SER A 156 -31.31 -8.49 2.36
CA SER A 156 -30.29 -9.46 2.73
C SER A 156 -29.31 -8.88 3.73
N THR A 157 -28.68 -9.76 4.51
CA THR A 157 -27.57 -9.40 5.41
C THR A 157 -26.30 -10.05 4.90
N VAL A 158 -25.36 -9.22 4.47
CA VAL A 158 -24.06 -9.62 3.96
C VAL A 158 -23.05 -9.67 5.11
N GLN A 159 -22.36 -10.79 5.27
CA GLN A 159 -21.20 -10.94 6.14
C GLN A 159 -19.93 -10.95 5.30
N ILE A 160 -18.94 -10.14 5.69
CA ILE A 160 -17.62 -10.14 5.07
C ILE A 160 -16.61 -10.52 6.15
N ALA A 161 -15.89 -11.62 5.97
CA ALA A 161 -14.87 -12.09 6.89
C ALA A 161 -13.50 -12.10 6.22
N LEU A 162 -12.47 -11.70 6.95
CA LEU A 162 -11.08 -11.86 6.56
C LEU A 162 -10.51 -13.09 7.27
N SER A 163 -9.85 -13.96 6.52
CA SER A 163 -9.19 -15.16 7.03
C SER A 163 -7.79 -15.29 6.43
N ASP A 164 -6.90 -15.96 7.16
CA ASP A 164 -5.55 -16.22 6.70
C ASP A 164 -5.57 -17.13 5.47
N SER A 165 -4.70 -16.85 4.51
CA SER A 165 -4.45 -17.76 3.40
C SER A 165 -3.50 -18.88 3.83
N GLU A 166 -3.52 -20.01 3.10
CA GLU A 166 -2.51 -21.04 3.30
C GLU A 166 -1.10 -20.57 2.94
N SER A 167 -0.08 -21.19 3.54
CA SER A 167 1.32 -20.98 3.18
C SER A 167 1.60 -21.46 1.75
N ILE A 168 2.60 -20.84 1.11
CA ILE A 168 3.13 -21.28 -0.18
C ILE A 168 3.58 -22.75 -0.06
N PRO A 169 3.25 -23.63 -1.02
CA PRO A 169 3.74 -25.01 -1.00
C PRO A 169 5.27 -25.06 -1.05
N ASP A 170 5.89 -25.92 -0.24
CA ASP A 170 7.34 -26.16 -0.25
C ASP A 170 7.82 -26.56 -1.65
N GLY A 171 8.91 -25.93 -2.12
CA GLY A 171 9.51 -26.23 -3.42
C GLY A 171 8.78 -25.64 -4.64
N SER A 172 7.84 -24.70 -4.44
CA SER A 172 7.19 -23.99 -5.54
C SER A 172 8.23 -23.30 -6.45
N PRO A 173 8.30 -23.63 -7.76
CA PRO A 173 9.28 -23.04 -8.66
C PRO A 173 8.98 -21.55 -8.91
N SER A 174 10.03 -20.73 -8.99
CA SER A 174 9.95 -19.36 -9.50
C SER A 174 9.55 -19.39 -10.97
N LEU A 175 8.26 -19.25 -11.25
CA LEU A 175 7.72 -19.25 -12.60
C LEU A 175 7.99 -17.88 -13.25
N GLY A 176 9.14 -17.76 -13.94
CA GLY A 176 9.47 -16.66 -14.84
C GLY A 176 9.64 -15.28 -14.17
N GLN A 177 10.89 -14.86 -13.97
CA GLN A 177 11.39 -13.48 -13.73
C GLN A 177 10.68 -12.56 -12.73
N GLU A 178 9.72 -13.03 -11.96
CA GLU A 178 9.39 -12.50 -10.65
C GLU A 178 9.47 -13.71 -9.71
N ALA A 179 10.52 -13.77 -8.88
CA ALA A 179 10.53 -14.72 -7.78
C ALA A 179 9.21 -14.55 -7.01
N PRO A 180 8.51 -15.61 -6.61
CA PRO A 180 7.34 -15.45 -5.77
C PRO A 180 7.81 -14.71 -4.53
N ILE A 181 7.35 -13.46 -4.34
CA ILE A 181 7.65 -12.68 -3.14
C ILE A 181 7.23 -13.58 -1.98
N PRO A 182 8.17 -13.99 -1.11
CA PRO A 182 7.86 -14.91 -0.03
C PRO A 182 6.76 -14.27 0.81
N ILE A 183 5.75 -15.08 1.11
CA ILE A 183 4.62 -14.59 1.89
C ILE A 183 5.06 -14.51 3.34
N ALA A 184 5.21 -13.29 3.84
CA ALA A 184 5.71 -13.04 5.19
C ALA A 184 4.68 -13.34 6.28
N GLY A 185 3.39 -13.28 5.94
CA GLY A 185 2.34 -13.59 6.91
C GLY A 185 0.93 -13.19 6.48
N PRO A 186 -0.02 -13.21 7.44
CA PRO A 186 -1.40 -12.83 7.19
C PRO A 186 -1.51 -11.33 6.90
N VAL A 187 -2.42 -10.98 6.00
CA VAL A 187 -2.75 -9.59 5.70
C VAL A 187 -3.65 -9.01 6.78
N ALA A 188 -3.33 -7.81 7.25
CA ALA A 188 -4.22 -7.04 8.12
C ALA A 188 -5.00 -6.01 7.30
N ALA A 189 -6.33 -6.01 7.42
CA ALA A 189 -7.20 -5.08 6.73
C ALA A 189 -8.37 -4.64 7.61
N ARG A 190 -8.88 -3.44 7.32
CA ARG A 190 -10.03 -2.81 7.98
C ARG A 190 -11.05 -2.38 6.94
N TRP A 191 -12.27 -2.11 7.37
CA TRP A 191 -13.35 -1.68 6.49
C TRP A 191 -14.14 -0.50 7.05
N ARG A 192 -14.81 0.22 6.15
CA ARG A 192 -15.89 1.17 6.47
C ARG A 192 -16.81 1.35 5.26
N LEU A 193 -17.96 1.97 5.47
CA LEU A 193 -18.85 2.35 4.37
C LEU A 193 -18.35 3.63 3.69
N ALA A 194 -18.30 3.65 2.36
CA ALA A 194 -17.87 4.82 1.60
C ALA A 194 -18.82 6.00 1.81
N GLU A 195 -20.11 5.71 2.02
CA GLU A 195 -21.19 6.65 2.27
C GLU A 195 -21.09 7.29 3.67
N ARG A 196 -20.24 6.74 4.55
CA ARG A 196 -19.99 7.24 5.90
C ARG A 196 -18.48 7.49 6.11
N PRO A 197 -17.89 8.48 5.41
CA PRO A 197 -16.45 8.72 5.47
C PRO A 197 -15.96 9.26 6.82
N SER A 198 -16.86 9.70 7.70
CA SER A 198 -16.55 10.07 9.08
C SER A 198 -16.56 8.87 10.04
N ASP A 199 -17.10 7.72 9.62
CA ASP A 199 -17.10 6.54 10.47
C ASP A 199 -15.66 6.02 10.63
N PRO A 200 -15.32 5.54 11.85
CA PRO A 200 -14.02 4.94 12.11
C PRO A 200 -13.82 3.68 11.25
N TRP A 201 -12.56 3.38 10.93
CA TRP A 201 -12.21 2.10 10.31
C TRP A 201 -12.41 0.97 11.32
N ARG A 202 -13.05 -0.12 10.91
CA ARG A 202 -13.38 -1.26 11.78
C ARG A 202 -12.64 -2.53 11.33
N PRO A 203 -12.26 -3.42 12.26
CA PRO A 203 -11.75 -4.73 11.88
C PRO A 203 -12.86 -5.57 11.23
N PHE A 204 -12.44 -6.58 10.46
CA PHE A 204 -13.34 -7.66 10.04
C PHE A 204 -13.66 -8.60 11.24
N PRO A 205 -14.83 -9.25 11.27
CA PRO A 205 -15.85 -9.32 10.22
C PRO A 205 -16.76 -8.08 10.13
N ALA A 206 -17.29 -7.84 8.94
CA ALA A 206 -18.31 -6.83 8.66
C ALA A 206 -19.69 -7.49 8.53
N SER A 207 -20.72 -6.86 9.10
CA SER A 207 -22.13 -7.25 8.93
C SER A 207 -22.92 -6.09 8.37
N ILE A 208 -23.40 -6.21 7.13
CA ILE A 208 -24.04 -5.14 6.38
C ILE A 208 -25.45 -5.57 6.00
N ARG A 209 -26.46 -4.82 6.46
CA ARG A 209 -27.84 -5.02 6.04
C ARG A 209 -28.12 -4.22 4.78
N MET A 210 -28.68 -4.89 3.78
CA MET A 210 -29.09 -4.33 2.51
C MET A 210 -30.59 -4.54 2.28
N ASP A 211 -31.18 -3.58 1.59
CA ASP A 211 -32.58 -3.53 1.18
C ASP A 211 -32.60 -2.94 -0.23
N GLY A 212 -33.13 -3.67 -1.20
CA GLY A 212 -33.07 -3.32 -2.61
C GLY A 212 -33.86 -2.06 -3.00
N GLU A 213 -34.75 -1.57 -2.14
CA GLU A 213 -35.49 -0.32 -2.36
C GLU A 213 -34.81 0.86 -1.65
N ALA A 214 -34.40 0.66 -0.40
CA ALA A 214 -33.82 1.73 0.42
C ALA A 214 -32.31 1.88 0.27
N THR A 215 -31.60 0.80 -0.02
CA THR A 215 -30.13 0.68 -0.08
C THR A 215 -29.69 -0.30 -1.20
N PRO A 216 -30.06 -0.03 -2.46
CA PRO A 216 -29.77 -0.92 -3.59
C PRO A 216 -28.28 -1.06 -3.86
N GLU A 217 -27.45 -0.11 -3.44
CA GLU A 217 -25.99 -0.14 -3.58
C GLU A 217 -25.34 0.26 -2.25
N VAL A 218 -24.31 -0.47 -1.85
CA VAL A 218 -23.45 -0.16 -0.71
C VAL A 218 -21.98 -0.34 -1.11
N ASN A 219 -21.18 0.71 -0.95
CA ASN A 219 -19.76 0.70 -1.26
C ASN A 219 -18.94 0.45 0.02
N VAL A 220 -18.34 -0.74 0.13
CA VAL A 220 -17.46 -1.09 1.25
C VAL A 220 -16.04 -0.69 0.89
N ARG A 221 -15.49 0.31 1.56
CA ARG A 221 -14.06 0.63 1.47
C ARG A 221 -13.29 -0.33 2.36
N ILE A 222 -12.26 -0.93 1.78
CA ILE A 222 -11.32 -1.82 2.46
C ILE A 222 -9.98 -1.09 2.48
N ALA A 223 -9.38 -0.96 3.66
CA ALA A 223 -8.06 -0.40 3.87
C ALA A 223 -7.09 -1.45 4.36
N ILE A 224 -5.85 -1.34 3.91
CA ILE A 224 -4.75 -2.18 4.36
C ILE A 224 -4.12 -1.58 5.63
N ASP A 225 -3.89 -2.39 6.65
CA ASP A 225 -3.32 -1.96 7.92
C ASP A 225 -1.88 -2.47 8.04
N ARG A 226 -0.95 -1.77 7.36
CA ARG A 226 0.46 -2.19 7.27
C ARG A 226 1.17 -2.24 8.62
N LEU A 227 0.72 -1.44 9.58
CA LEU A 227 1.28 -1.43 10.93
C LEU A 227 0.91 -2.68 11.73
N ALA A 228 -0.22 -3.31 11.41
CA ALA A 228 -0.63 -4.57 12.00
C ALA A 228 -0.07 -5.81 11.29
N MET A 229 0.64 -5.64 10.16
CA MET A 229 1.33 -6.73 9.46
C MET A 229 2.65 -7.05 10.15
N GLY A 230 2.60 -8.01 11.09
CA GLY A 230 3.62 -8.38 12.08
C GLY A 230 5.09 -8.41 11.63
N SER A 231 5.71 -9.59 11.59
CA SER A 231 7.14 -9.76 11.28
C SER A 231 7.41 -9.95 9.78
N GLY A 232 8.61 -9.60 9.33
CA GLY A 232 9.09 -9.68 7.95
C GLY A 232 10.15 -8.60 7.71
N ASP A 233 10.57 -8.42 6.47
CA ASP A 233 11.34 -7.26 6.01
C ASP A 233 10.39 -6.17 5.47
N PRO A 234 10.82 -4.91 5.36
CA PRO A 234 10.07 -3.87 4.66
C PRO A 234 9.75 -4.29 3.23
N GLY A 235 8.52 -4.08 2.78
CA GLY A 235 8.08 -4.43 1.42
C GLY A 235 7.69 -5.89 1.19
N ASP A 236 7.86 -6.76 2.19
CA ASP A 236 7.39 -8.15 2.12
C ASP A 236 5.88 -8.25 1.84
N LEU A 237 5.46 -9.28 1.10
CA LEU A 237 4.07 -9.48 0.74
C LEU A 237 3.30 -10.27 1.80
N ASN A 238 2.21 -9.71 2.31
CA ASN A 238 1.22 -10.39 3.14
C ASN A 238 -0.02 -10.73 2.32
N GLN A 239 -0.71 -11.82 2.67
CA GLN A 239 -1.94 -12.24 1.98
C GLN A 239 -3.01 -12.82 2.90
N GLY A 240 -4.23 -12.87 2.38
CA GLY A 240 -5.39 -13.46 3.04
C GLY A 240 -6.53 -13.70 2.06
N ILE A 241 -7.64 -14.19 2.60
CA ILE A 241 -8.85 -14.51 1.87
C ILE A 241 -10.00 -13.71 2.47
N LEU A 242 -10.60 -12.85 1.66
CA LEU A 242 -11.86 -12.18 1.98
C LEU A 242 -13.01 -13.10 1.57
N THR A 243 -13.86 -13.49 2.52
CA THR A 243 -15.05 -14.30 2.26
C THR A 243 -16.30 -13.45 2.45
N VAL A 244 -17.12 -13.35 1.41
CA VAL A 244 -18.40 -12.65 1.42
C VAL A 244 -19.51 -13.69 1.40
N THR A 245 -20.39 -13.66 2.40
CA THR A 245 -21.55 -14.55 2.51
C THR A 245 -22.82 -13.75 2.71
N ASP A 246 -23.97 -14.32 2.37
CA ASP A 246 -25.27 -13.75 2.68
C ASP A 246 -26.17 -14.74 3.44
N ASN A 247 -27.31 -14.26 3.94
CA ASN A 247 -28.28 -15.12 4.63
C ASN A 247 -29.12 -16.01 3.70
N SER A 248 -28.95 -15.90 2.38
CA SER A 248 -29.61 -16.72 1.36
C SER A 248 -28.74 -17.88 0.87
N GLY A 249 -27.55 -18.07 1.45
CA GLY A 249 -26.65 -19.18 1.15
C GLY A 249 -25.60 -18.87 0.08
N TYR A 250 -25.45 -17.62 -0.35
CA TYR A 250 -24.35 -17.17 -1.21
C TYR A 250 -23.03 -17.18 -0.45
N SER A 251 -21.94 -17.61 -1.09
CA SER A 251 -20.59 -17.55 -0.53
C SER A 251 -19.53 -17.39 -1.61
N ARG A 252 -18.79 -16.27 -1.60
CA ARG A 252 -17.71 -16.00 -2.55
C ARG A 252 -16.42 -15.55 -1.85
N GLN A 253 -15.28 -15.98 -2.39
CA GLN A 253 -13.96 -15.68 -1.84
C GLN A 253 -13.11 -14.82 -2.78
N PHE A 254 -12.29 -13.96 -2.21
CA PHE A 254 -11.39 -13.04 -2.89
C PHE A 254 -9.99 -13.15 -2.30
N GLY A 255 -8.96 -13.14 -3.15
CA GLY A 255 -7.60 -12.90 -2.69
C GLY A 255 -7.44 -11.46 -2.26
N ILE A 256 -6.81 -11.25 -1.12
CA ILE A 256 -6.34 -9.94 -0.68
C ILE A 256 -4.87 -10.04 -0.36
N SER A 257 -4.07 -9.11 -0.86
CA SER A 257 -2.64 -9.03 -0.58
C SER A 257 -2.19 -7.60 -0.40
N GLY A 258 -1.15 -7.39 0.40
CA GLY A 258 -0.57 -6.07 0.59
C GLY A 258 0.87 -6.18 1.04
N GLU A 259 1.68 -5.24 0.57
CA GLU A 259 3.07 -5.12 1.00
C GLU A 259 3.12 -4.52 2.41
N ARG A 260 4.03 -5.05 3.23
CA ARG A 260 4.31 -4.58 4.59
C ARG A 260 4.82 -3.13 4.57
N LEU A 261 4.71 -2.46 5.71
CA LEU A 261 5.17 -1.09 5.84
C LEU A 261 6.64 -0.96 5.42
N ASP A 262 6.88 -0.04 4.51
CA ASP A 262 8.19 0.29 4.00
C ASP A 262 8.34 1.82 3.99
N PRO A 263 9.16 2.39 4.90
CA PRO A 263 9.40 3.83 4.97
C PRO A 263 10.47 4.33 3.98
N THR A 264 11.13 3.46 3.21
CA THR A 264 12.26 3.83 2.33
C THR A 264 11.89 4.91 1.31
N GLY A 265 12.67 5.99 1.26
CA GLY A 265 12.51 7.05 0.29
C GLY A 265 12.51 8.45 0.90
N LEU A 266 12.02 9.42 0.13
CA LEU A 266 12.00 10.83 0.50
C LEU A 266 10.67 11.24 1.13
N TRP A 267 10.76 11.75 2.35
CA TRP A 267 9.67 12.31 3.14
C TRP A 267 9.80 13.82 3.26
N VAL A 268 8.71 14.53 2.95
CA VAL A 268 8.63 15.98 3.07
C VAL A 268 7.75 16.32 4.26
N GLY A 269 8.36 16.85 5.31
CA GLY A 269 7.70 17.38 6.49
C GLY A 269 7.40 18.86 6.36
N THR A 270 6.23 19.28 6.84
CA THR A 270 5.91 20.68 7.13
C THR A 270 5.89 20.84 8.64
N VAL A 271 6.82 21.63 9.17
CA VAL A 271 6.88 22.00 10.59
C VAL A 271 6.13 23.30 10.77
N THR A 272 5.24 23.34 11.76
CA THR A 272 4.57 24.55 12.24
C THR A 272 5.05 24.80 13.67
N LEU A 273 5.99 25.73 13.84
CA LEU A 273 6.42 26.19 15.16
C LEU A 273 5.38 27.13 15.74
N ASP A 274 5.04 26.90 17.01
CA ASP A 274 4.15 27.77 17.75
C ASP A 274 4.54 27.95 19.22
N ALA A 275 5.71 27.47 19.65
CA ALA A 275 6.24 27.74 20.98
C ALA A 275 7.75 28.09 20.96
N VAL A 276 8.16 28.99 21.86
CA VAL A 276 9.56 29.42 22.06
C VAL A 276 9.84 29.70 23.52
N SER A 277 11.05 29.40 24.00
CA SER A 277 11.51 29.73 25.35
C SER A 277 11.82 31.22 25.49
N MET A 278 11.67 31.78 26.70
CA MET A 278 12.07 33.16 27.01
C MET A 278 13.38 33.18 27.83
N PRO A 279 14.56 33.28 27.19
CA PRO A 279 15.85 33.13 27.88
C PRO A 279 16.21 34.28 28.86
N PHE A 280 15.34 35.29 29.03
CA PHE A 280 15.58 36.44 29.91
C PHE A 280 15.14 36.21 31.37
N GLU A 281 14.31 35.21 31.64
CA GLU A 281 13.86 34.90 33.00
C GLU A 281 14.85 33.98 33.74
N GLN A 282 15.85 34.63 34.36
CA GLN A 282 16.81 34.13 35.37
C GLN A 282 17.00 32.61 35.55
N GLY A 283 18.10 32.09 35.00
CA GLY A 283 18.92 31.05 35.65
C GLY A 283 18.51 29.58 35.46
N THR A 284 17.47 29.29 34.70
CA THR A 284 17.09 27.91 34.32
C THR A 284 16.63 27.85 32.87
N GLU A 285 17.04 26.80 32.15
CA GLU A 285 16.53 26.46 30.82
C GLU A 285 15.00 26.37 30.88
N GLN A 286 14.29 27.32 30.26
CA GLN A 286 12.84 27.40 30.30
C GLN A 286 12.23 26.57 29.17
N ALA A 287 11.16 25.83 29.50
CA ALA A 287 10.38 25.13 28.49
C ALA A 287 9.74 26.13 27.51
N PRO A 288 9.56 25.76 26.22
CA PRO A 288 8.92 26.63 25.24
C PRO A 288 7.49 27.00 25.65
N GLU A 289 7.15 28.29 25.54
CA GLU A 289 5.80 28.78 25.77
C GLU A 289 5.08 29.09 24.46
N TYR A 290 3.76 28.87 24.41
CA TYR A 290 2.95 29.08 23.22
C TYR A 290 2.95 30.56 22.78
N THR A 291 3.06 30.74 21.46
CA THR A 291 3.05 32.04 20.80
C THR A 291 1.87 32.14 19.82
N PRO A 292 1.19 33.29 19.75
CA PRO A 292 0.07 33.47 18.83
C PRO A 292 0.49 33.55 17.35
N ALA A 293 1.76 33.82 17.07
CA ALA A 293 2.31 33.93 15.72
C ALA A 293 3.07 32.66 15.35
N LYS A 294 2.51 31.88 14.43
CA LYS A 294 3.10 30.62 13.96
C LYS A 294 4.08 30.86 12.82
N THR A 295 5.13 30.05 12.75
CA THR A 295 6.08 30.01 11.64
C THR A 295 6.10 28.62 11.03
N GLU A 296 6.13 28.55 9.71
CA GLU A 296 6.14 27.28 8.98
C GLU A 296 7.39 27.15 8.12
N PHE A 297 7.98 25.95 8.11
CA PHE A 297 9.07 25.59 7.21
C PHE A 297 9.04 24.11 6.86
N ARG A 298 9.86 23.71 5.87
CA ARG A 298 9.97 22.31 5.46
C ARG A 298 11.13 21.60 6.15
N VAL A 299 10.97 20.32 6.39
CA VAL A 299 12.05 19.40 6.76
C VAL A 299 12.04 18.24 5.77
N LEU A 300 13.20 17.83 5.28
CA LEU A 300 13.30 16.74 4.31
C LEU A 300 14.06 15.60 4.96
N VAL A 301 13.42 14.45 5.08
CA VAL A 301 14.03 13.23 5.64
C VAL A 301 14.08 12.18 4.55
N HIS A 302 15.24 11.60 4.33
CA HIS A 302 15.42 10.45 3.46
C HIS A 302 15.69 9.20 4.31
N VAL A 303 15.07 8.10 3.91
CA VAL A 303 15.24 6.76 4.49
C VAL A 303 15.79 5.87 3.40
N ASP A 304 16.94 5.23 3.61
CA ASP A 304 17.50 4.33 2.60
C ASP A 304 16.90 2.92 2.66
N GLU A 305 17.41 2.00 1.84
CA GLU A 305 16.95 0.60 1.81
C GLU A 305 17.36 -0.21 3.05
N ASN A 306 18.39 0.22 3.78
CA ASN A 306 18.83 -0.39 5.03
C ASN A 306 18.09 0.19 6.26
N GLY A 307 17.34 1.28 6.06
CA GLY A 307 16.65 2.02 7.12
C GLY A 307 17.49 3.13 7.76
N ASP A 308 18.66 3.45 7.21
CA ASP A 308 19.46 4.59 7.66
C ASP A 308 18.78 5.89 7.26
N LEU A 309 18.86 6.89 8.16
CA LEU A 309 18.13 8.13 8.05
C LEU A 309 19.06 9.30 7.79
N LYS A 310 18.67 10.17 6.88
CA LYS A 310 19.38 11.42 6.58
C LYS A 310 18.42 12.60 6.53
N LEU A 311 18.80 13.70 7.14
CA LEU A 311 18.21 15.02 6.95
C LEU A 311 18.95 15.70 5.82
N ILE A 312 18.18 16.22 4.86
CA ILE A 312 18.72 16.87 3.67
C ILE A 312 18.13 18.27 3.54
N ASP A 313 18.90 19.20 2.97
CA ASP A 313 18.44 20.57 2.70
C ASP A 313 17.73 20.67 1.33
N GLU A 314 18.02 19.73 0.44
CA GLU A 314 17.53 19.68 -0.93
C GLU A 314 17.49 18.26 -1.51
N ALA A 315 16.46 17.97 -2.30
CA ALA A 315 16.40 16.84 -3.21
C ALA A 315 15.92 17.28 -4.60
N THR A 316 16.60 16.82 -5.64
CA THR A 316 16.19 16.97 -7.03
C THR A 316 15.89 15.60 -7.63
N GLN A 317 14.62 15.36 -7.98
CA GLN A 317 14.22 14.17 -8.73
C GLN A 317 14.42 14.40 -10.22
N MET A 318 15.00 13.42 -10.90
CA MET A 318 15.22 13.47 -12.34
C MET A 318 15.22 12.09 -12.98
N TRP A 319 14.93 12.04 -14.28
CA TRP A 319 15.00 10.83 -15.08
C TRP A 319 16.42 10.60 -15.60
N ARG A 320 17.01 9.45 -15.25
CA ARG A 320 18.28 8.97 -15.77
C ARG A 320 18.00 7.92 -16.85
N PRO A 321 18.28 8.19 -18.13
CA PRO A 321 18.15 7.19 -19.18
C PRO A 321 19.16 6.05 -18.99
N MET A 322 18.77 4.81 -19.28
CA MET A 322 19.69 3.67 -19.25
C MET A 322 20.49 3.60 -20.55
N GLU A 323 21.80 3.39 -20.45
CA GLU A 323 22.77 3.46 -21.57
C GLU A 323 22.43 2.51 -22.74
N ASN A 324 21.69 1.42 -22.48
CA ASN A 324 21.34 0.39 -23.46
C ASN A 324 19.83 0.23 -23.72
N HIS A 325 18.98 1.15 -23.27
CA HIS A 325 17.54 1.06 -23.47
C HIS A 325 16.96 2.42 -23.89
N PRO A 326 16.71 2.66 -25.20
CA PRO A 326 16.35 3.98 -25.73
C PRO A 326 15.05 4.56 -25.15
N ASP A 327 14.17 3.68 -24.62
CA ASP A 327 12.94 4.06 -23.90
C ASP A 327 12.99 3.71 -22.40
N GLY A 328 14.13 3.22 -21.90
CA GLY A 328 14.32 2.78 -20.53
C GLY A 328 15.13 3.77 -19.72
N GLY A 329 14.84 3.84 -18.43
CA GLY A 329 15.47 4.75 -17.50
C GLY A 329 14.85 4.57 -16.13
N GLU A 330 15.39 5.31 -15.18
CA GLU A 330 14.91 5.29 -13.81
C GLU A 330 14.89 6.71 -13.25
N PHE A 331 14.03 6.92 -12.25
CA PHE A 331 14.10 8.15 -11.48
C PHE A 331 15.20 8.01 -10.43
N VAL A 332 16.03 9.05 -10.31
CA VAL A 332 17.04 9.18 -9.26
C VAL A 332 16.75 10.41 -8.41
N LEU A 333 17.14 10.35 -7.15
CA LEU A 333 17.12 11.49 -6.23
C LEU A 333 18.54 11.99 -6.02
N LEU A 334 18.76 13.28 -6.24
CA LEU A 334 20.05 13.92 -6.03
C LEU A 334 19.96 14.95 -4.93
N THR A 335 20.97 14.98 -4.07
CA THR A 335 21.08 15.96 -2.98
C THR A 335 22.22 16.92 -3.24
N ARG A 336 22.40 17.92 -2.37
CA ARG A 336 23.46 18.90 -2.52
C ARG A 336 24.87 18.30 -2.33
N SER A 337 24.96 17.17 -1.63
CA SER A 337 26.17 16.40 -1.35
C SER A 337 26.68 15.60 -2.57
N LEU A 338 25.98 15.65 -3.72
CA LEU A 338 26.42 14.92 -4.91
C LEU A 338 27.85 15.27 -5.33
N SER A 339 28.58 14.26 -5.79
CA SER A 339 29.97 14.39 -6.25
C SER A 339 30.11 15.38 -7.42
N GLU A 340 31.26 16.03 -7.53
CA GLU A 340 31.53 16.98 -8.63
C GLU A 340 31.44 16.33 -10.01
N ASP A 341 31.89 15.07 -10.12
CA ASP A 341 31.83 14.29 -11.35
C ASP A 341 30.39 14.08 -11.81
N LEU A 342 29.51 13.62 -10.90
CA LEU A 342 28.10 13.41 -11.22
C LEU A 342 27.41 14.76 -11.53
N ARG A 343 27.78 15.83 -10.81
CA ARG A 343 27.35 17.21 -11.11
C ARG A 343 27.67 17.63 -12.53
N ALA A 344 28.90 17.33 -12.99
CA ALA A 344 29.36 17.67 -14.33
C ALA A 344 28.62 16.87 -15.40
N GLU A 345 28.41 15.58 -15.18
CA GLU A 345 27.65 14.68 -16.07
C GLU A 345 26.22 15.20 -16.27
N LEU A 346 25.51 15.47 -15.16
CA LEU A 346 24.12 15.94 -15.19
C LEU A 346 23.99 17.32 -15.85
N SER A 347 24.95 18.21 -15.60
CA SER A 347 24.99 19.53 -16.24
C SER A 347 25.17 19.41 -17.76
N ALA A 348 25.95 18.43 -18.23
CA ALA A 348 26.08 18.15 -19.66
C ALA A 348 24.79 17.55 -20.23
N GLY A 349 24.13 16.62 -19.51
CA GLY A 349 22.87 16.01 -19.93
C GLY A 349 21.72 17.01 -20.06
N LEU A 350 21.57 17.92 -19.10
CA LEU A 350 20.59 19.02 -19.16
C LEU A 350 20.84 19.95 -20.36
N LYS A 351 22.10 20.29 -20.66
CA LYS A 351 22.46 21.14 -21.80
C LYS A 351 22.20 20.45 -23.15
N ASN A 352 22.41 19.14 -23.20
CA ASN A 352 22.22 18.35 -24.42
C ASN A 352 20.77 17.91 -24.62
N GLY A 353 19.85 18.26 -23.71
CA GLY A 353 18.44 17.89 -23.78
C GLY A 353 18.17 16.40 -23.56
N THR A 354 19.13 15.67 -23.00
CA THR A 354 18.98 14.23 -22.68
C THR A 354 18.34 14.00 -21.31
N ILE A 355 18.22 15.06 -20.49
CA ILE A 355 17.51 15.06 -19.21
C ILE A 355 16.36 16.08 -19.31
N ASP A 356 15.12 15.64 -19.11
CA ASP A 356 13.92 16.50 -19.14
C ASP A 356 13.34 16.70 -17.73
N ARG A 357 12.96 17.95 -17.42
CA ARG A 357 12.17 18.39 -16.24
C ARG A 357 12.64 17.90 -14.85
N PRO A 358 13.77 18.41 -14.31
CA PRO A 358 14.12 18.16 -12.91
C PRO A 358 13.09 18.81 -11.96
N LEU A 359 12.66 18.05 -10.94
CA LEU A 359 11.83 18.56 -9.85
C LEU A 359 12.68 18.71 -8.59
N ARG A 360 12.99 19.96 -8.23
CA ARG A 360 13.72 20.29 -7.00
C ARG A 360 12.78 20.65 -5.86
N ILE A 361 13.04 20.09 -4.70
CA ILE A 361 12.41 20.42 -3.43
C ILE A 361 13.51 20.74 -2.45
N SER A 362 13.38 21.87 -1.77
CA SER A 362 14.33 22.32 -0.77
C SER A 362 13.63 22.88 0.45
N THR A 363 14.42 23.01 1.51
CA THR A 363 14.09 23.80 2.68
C THR A 363 15.06 24.98 2.80
N VAL A 364 14.60 26.04 3.46
CA VAL A 364 15.41 27.21 3.80
C VAL A 364 15.89 27.16 5.25
N ASN A 365 15.43 26.17 6.03
CA ASN A 365 15.63 26.16 7.47
C ASN A 365 17.03 25.67 7.85
N PHE A 366 17.70 24.88 7.01
CA PHE A 366 19.00 24.29 7.30
C PHE A 366 19.97 24.59 6.18
N ASP A 367 21.22 24.84 6.55
CA ASP A 367 22.35 24.85 5.64
C ASP A 367 23.31 23.74 6.06
N LEU A 368 23.19 22.58 5.42
CA LEU A 368 23.89 21.37 5.85
C LEU A 368 25.27 21.31 5.21
N ARG A 369 26.29 21.55 6.03
CA ARG A 369 27.69 21.56 5.63
C ARG A 369 28.58 20.99 6.72
N ASP A 370 29.70 20.41 6.32
CA ASP A 370 30.75 19.99 7.25
C ASP A 370 31.62 21.17 7.71
N GLU A 371 32.61 20.87 8.56
CA GLU A 371 33.62 21.82 9.06
C GLU A 371 34.46 22.46 7.94
N ASN A 372 34.53 21.84 6.76
CA ASN A 372 35.23 22.35 5.58
C ASN A 372 34.29 23.09 4.62
N ASN A 373 33.07 23.40 5.06
CA ASN A 373 32.03 24.11 4.30
C ASN A 373 31.54 23.33 3.05
N ALA A 374 31.83 22.03 2.96
CA ALA A 374 31.33 21.15 1.91
C ALA A 374 29.89 20.69 2.21
N PRO A 375 28.98 20.62 1.22
CA PRO A 375 27.62 20.16 1.45
C PRO A 375 27.57 18.71 1.93
N VAL A 376 26.74 18.44 2.93
CA VAL A 376 26.55 17.09 3.49
C VAL A 376 25.09 16.75 3.67
N ASP A 377 24.78 15.44 3.66
CA ASP A 377 23.50 14.92 4.13
C ASP A 377 23.68 14.54 5.61
N GLN A 378 22.93 15.20 6.49
CA GLN A 378 23.11 15.08 7.93
C GLN A 378 22.51 13.75 8.44
N PRO A 379 23.29 12.85 9.08
CA PRO A 379 22.73 11.63 9.65
C PRO A 379 21.67 11.91 10.72
N LEU A 380 20.59 11.14 10.70
CA LEU A 380 19.56 11.09 11.74
C LEU A 380 19.64 9.76 12.47
N SER A 381 19.61 9.82 13.79
CA SER A 381 19.44 8.63 14.62
C SER A 381 17.96 8.35 14.85
N GLY A 382 17.62 7.10 15.15
CA GLY A 382 16.24 6.66 15.39
C GLY A 382 15.71 5.72 14.30
N GLN A 383 14.40 5.58 14.23
CA GLN A 383 13.70 4.78 13.22
C GLN A 383 12.52 5.56 12.67
N PHE A 384 12.32 5.55 11.34
CA PHE A 384 11.22 6.27 10.71
C PHE A 384 9.92 5.46 10.76
N ILE A 385 9.40 5.24 11.98
CA ILE A 385 8.18 4.48 12.25
C ILE A 385 7.30 5.22 13.28
N PRO A 386 5.97 5.02 13.29
CA PRO A 386 5.09 5.63 14.29
C PRO A 386 5.53 5.33 15.72
N GLY A 387 5.53 6.34 16.58
CA GLY A 387 5.91 6.23 18.00
C GLY A 387 7.41 6.34 18.28
N ALA A 388 8.25 6.43 17.24
CA ALA A 388 9.70 6.61 17.38
C ALA A 388 10.10 8.09 17.41
N THR A 389 11.28 8.35 17.96
CA THR A 389 11.93 9.67 17.94
C THR A 389 13.11 9.64 16.99
N LEU A 390 13.25 10.69 16.17
CA LEU A 390 14.43 10.93 15.34
C LEU A 390 15.24 12.08 15.91
N GLU A 391 16.54 11.94 16.00
CA GLU A 391 17.41 12.96 16.61
C GLU A 391 18.64 13.23 15.77
N THR A 392 19.04 14.49 15.70
CA THR A 392 20.27 14.93 15.04
C THR A 392 20.79 16.22 15.64
N THR A 393 22.05 16.54 15.36
CA THR A 393 22.66 17.83 15.69
C THR A 393 23.21 18.44 14.41
N VAL A 394 22.71 19.62 14.06
CA VAL A 394 23.21 20.43 12.95
C VAL A 394 24.10 21.51 13.52
N VAL A 395 25.37 21.53 13.12
CA VAL A 395 26.33 22.57 13.53
C VAL A 395 26.55 23.53 12.37
N LEU A 396 26.30 24.80 12.62
CA LEU A 396 26.66 25.88 11.73
C LEU A 396 27.99 26.46 12.20
N HIS A 397 29.08 25.98 11.59
CA HIS A 397 30.44 26.38 11.95
C HIS A 397 30.67 27.89 11.78
N ASP A 398 31.58 28.43 12.57
CA ASP A 398 32.04 29.82 12.55
C ASP A 398 32.46 30.33 11.16
N GLU A 399 33.10 29.50 10.35
CA GLU A 399 33.53 29.82 8.98
C GLU A 399 32.39 29.70 7.93
N ASN A 400 31.22 29.18 8.31
CA ASN A 400 30.13 28.99 7.36
C ASN A 400 29.63 30.35 6.81
N PRO A 401 29.45 30.50 5.48
CA PRO A 401 29.02 31.77 4.87
C PRO A 401 27.60 32.20 5.24
N THR A 402 26.80 31.31 5.84
CA THR A 402 25.45 31.59 6.33
C THR A 402 25.40 31.77 7.85
N ASN A 403 26.54 31.66 8.55
CA ASN A 403 26.62 31.96 9.98
C ASN A 403 26.31 33.46 10.21
N PRO A 404 25.33 33.81 11.07
CA PRO A 404 24.94 35.20 11.29
C PRO A 404 26.06 36.07 11.89
N PHE A 405 27.03 35.47 12.59
CA PHE A 405 28.20 36.16 13.13
C PHE A 405 29.32 36.35 12.09
N HIS A 406 29.25 35.63 10.96
CA HIS A 406 30.25 35.67 9.91
C HIS A 406 29.80 36.59 8.77
N HIS A 407 30.23 37.87 8.82
CA HIS A 407 29.95 38.82 7.77
C HIS A 407 31.17 39.70 7.42
N LYS A 408 31.35 39.98 6.12
CA LYS A 408 32.50 40.74 5.55
C LYS A 408 32.84 42.06 6.26
N TYR A 409 31.84 42.70 6.87
CA TYR A 409 31.98 43.99 7.55
C TYR A 409 32.04 43.88 9.08
N HIS A 410 32.38 42.70 9.63
CA HIS A 410 32.55 42.58 11.08
C HIS A 410 33.70 43.50 11.50
N PRO A 411 33.49 44.41 12.47
CA PRO A 411 34.50 45.40 12.87
C PRO A 411 35.86 44.77 13.20
N ASP A 412 35.85 43.55 13.73
CA ASP A 412 37.03 42.80 14.16
C ASP A 412 37.61 41.84 13.10
N LEU A 413 36.99 41.73 11.91
CA LEU A 413 37.60 41.10 10.75
C LEU A 413 38.50 42.13 10.05
N THR A 414 39.60 42.53 10.73
CA THR A 414 40.56 43.50 10.17
C THR A 414 41.37 42.87 9.04
N TRP A 415 40.82 43.01 7.84
CA TRP A 415 41.36 43.05 6.48
C TRP A 415 42.55 42.17 6.04
N PHE A 416 43.57 41.76 6.81
CA PHE A 416 44.66 40.94 6.21
C PHE A 416 45.51 39.98 7.07
N ASP A 417 45.54 39.98 8.41
CA ASP A 417 46.59 39.18 9.11
C ASP A 417 46.23 38.59 10.50
N ASN A 418 44.96 38.63 10.94
CA ASN A 418 44.59 38.07 12.25
C ASN A 418 43.71 36.80 12.12
N PRO A 419 43.92 35.78 12.99
CA PRO A 419 42.96 34.69 13.13
C PRO A 419 41.59 35.26 13.51
N LEU A 420 40.52 34.55 13.13
CA LEU A 420 39.14 34.96 13.39
C LEU A 420 38.98 35.44 14.85
N PRO A 421 38.31 36.59 15.08
CA PRO A 421 38.12 37.10 16.43
C PRO A 421 37.33 36.10 17.29
N SER A 422 37.58 36.11 18.60
CA SER A 422 36.94 35.25 19.61
C SER A 422 35.42 35.46 19.81
N GLU A 423 34.76 36.12 18.84
CA GLU A 423 33.36 36.54 18.89
C GLU A 423 32.52 35.94 17.76
N ILE A 424 33.12 35.10 16.90
CA ILE A 424 32.38 34.27 15.94
C ILE A 424 32.19 32.90 16.58
N TRP A 425 30.94 32.51 16.76
CA TRP A 425 30.58 31.29 17.48
C TRP A 425 29.93 30.29 16.52
N ASP A 426 30.23 29.01 16.77
CA ASP A 426 29.43 27.92 16.23
C ASP A 426 28.00 28.03 16.77
N VAL A 427 27.02 27.82 15.89
CA VAL A 427 25.63 27.67 16.29
C VAL A 427 25.26 26.20 16.21
N SER A 428 24.94 25.58 17.34
CA SER A 428 24.51 24.18 17.40
C SER A 428 23.00 24.09 17.52
N ARG A 429 22.40 23.19 16.74
CA ARG A 429 20.96 22.97 16.66
C ARG A 429 20.67 21.51 16.89
N GLU A 430 20.23 21.17 18.08
CA GLU A 430 19.79 19.82 18.44
C GLU A 430 18.32 19.67 18.07
N ILE A 431 18.02 18.82 17.11
CA ILE A 431 16.68 18.64 16.55
C ILE A 431 16.16 17.27 16.98
N SER A 432 14.93 17.25 17.48
CA SER A 432 14.20 16.02 17.81
C SER A 432 12.81 16.03 17.14
N LEU A 433 12.50 14.94 16.45
CA LEU A 433 11.25 14.69 15.75
C LEU A 433 10.59 13.48 16.38
N TYR A 434 9.57 13.68 17.20
CA TYR A 434 8.76 12.59 17.72
C TYR A 434 7.64 12.27 16.74
N LEU A 435 7.64 11.08 16.14
CA LEU A 435 6.57 10.61 15.27
C LEU A 435 5.44 10.08 16.13
N ASP A 436 4.24 10.63 15.97
CA ASP A 436 3.09 10.22 16.79
C ASP A 436 2.85 8.71 16.59
N PRO A 437 2.50 7.97 17.66
CA PRO A 437 2.09 6.59 17.49
C PRO A 437 0.80 6.54 16.66
N ALA A 438 0.51 5.38 16.07
CA ALA A 438 -0.83 5.17 15.55
C ALA A 438 -1.85 5.44 16.66
N GLN A 439 -2.81 6.33 16.37
CA GLN A 439 -3.99 6.45 17.20
C GLN A 439 -4.70 5.09 17.27
N SER A 440 -5.60 4.93 18.24
CA SER A 440 -6.33 3.67 18.42
C SER A 440 -6.87 3.14 17.08
N SER A 441 -7.08 1.83 16.96
CA SER A 441 -7.49 1.20 15.69
C SER A 441 -8.78 1.78 15.07
N GLU A 442 -9.55 2.55 15.84
CA GLU A 442 -10.76 3.23 15.41
C GLU A 442 -10.48 4.61 14.78
N GLU A 443 -9.38 5.28 15.15
CA GLU A 443 -9.06 6.65 14.72
C GLU A 443 -8.00 6.72 13.60
N ALA A 444 -7.21 5.66 13.41
CA ALA A 444 -6.17 5.65 12.37
C ALA A 444 -6.79 5.67 10.97
N GLU A 445 -6.53 6.76 10.25
CA GLU A 445 -6.86 6.92 8.84
C GLU A 445 -6.01 6.00 7.94
N ALA A 446 -6.56 5.59 6.80
CA ALA A 446 -5.85 4.74 5.85
C ALA A 446 -4.59 5.44 5.33
N GLY A 447 -3.46 4.74 5.34
CA GLY A 447 -2.16 5.26 4.92
C GLY A 447 -1.35 5.94 6.01
N TRP A 448 -1.85 6.02 7.25
CA TRP A 448 -1.04 6.44 8.39
C TRP A 448 0.21 5.55 8.54
N GLY A 449 1.37 6.17 8.68
CA GLY A 449 2.66 5.47 8.76
C GLY A 449 3.29 5.17 7.39
N ASP A 450 2.50 5.07 6.32
CA ASP A 450 2.96 4.65 4.98
C ASP A 450 3.03 5.81 3.97
N SER A 451 1.97 6.60 3.84
CA SER A 451 1.94 7.76 2.94
C SER A 451 2.03 9.09 3.67
N TRP A 452 1.73 9.10 4.97
CA TRP A 452 1.83 10.29 5.80
C TRP A 452 1.98 9.96 7.29
N LEU A 453 2.58 10.90 8.00
CA LEU A 453 2.82 10.84 9.45
C LEU A 453 2.62 12.24 10.05
N ARG A 454 2.26 12.29 11.32
CA ARG A 454 2.29 13.50 12.13
C ARG A 454 3.23 13.27 13.30
N GLY A 455 3.77 14.35 13.83
CA GLY A 455 4.62 14.31 15.00
C GLY A 455 4.74 15.66 15.69
N THR A 456 5.63 15.67 16.67
CA THR A 456 6.09 16.87 17.38
C THR A 456 7.53 17.18 16.97
N TYR A 457 7.78 18.45 16.67
CA TYR A 457 9.12 18.99 16.43
C TYR A 457 9.57 19.73 17.68
N THR A 458 10.75 19.43 18.17
CA THR A 458 11.43 20.23 19.20
C THR A 458 12.87 20.49 18.78
N GLU A 459 13.37 21.66 19.11
CA GLU A 459 14.74 22.03 18.80
C GLU A 459 15.34 22.88 19.91
N ARG A 460 16.60 22.60 20.24
CA ARG A 460 17.43 23.38 21.14
C ARG A 460 18.57 24.04 20.37
N ILE A 461 18.68 25.36 20.46
CA ILE A 461 19.63 26.18 19.72
C ILE A 461 20.59 26.84 20.71
N SER A 462 21.89 26.59 20.55
CA SER A 462 22.96 27.18 21.36
C SER A 462 23.94 27.97 20.49
N GLY A 463 24.73 28.86 21.11
CA GLY A 463 25.72 29.69 20.42
C GLY A 463 25.20 31.04 19.88
N ILE A 464 23.89 31.26 19.84
CA ILE A 464 23.29 32.57 19.49
C ILE A 464 23.11 33.46 20.73
N HIS A 465 22.95 32.87 21.90
CA HIS A 465 22.66 33.53 23.17
C HIS A 465 23.35 32.80 24.33
N GLU A 466 23.52 33.47 25.48
CA GLU A 466 24.15 32.89 26.68
C GLU A 466 23.39 31.66 27.21
N TYR A 467 22.07 31.67 27.04
CA TYR A 467 21.18 30.55 27.34
C TYR A 467 20.63 29.98 26.03
N ASP A 468 20.48 28.66 26.00
CA ASP A 468 19.89 27.94 24.88
C ASP A 468 18.45 28.42 24.61
N ILE A 469 18.10 28.49 23.34
CA ILE A 469 16.75 28.80 22.88
C ILE A 469 16.09 27.47 22.52
N GLN A 470 14.96 27.17 23.14
CA GLN A 470 14.15 26.02 22.80
C GLN A 470 12.92 26.45 21.99
N VAL A 471 12.61 25.70 20.95
CA VAL A 471 11.38 25.87 20.16
C VAL A 471 10.64 24.55 20.05
N ALA A 472 9.31 24.63 19.92
CA ALA A 472 8.47 23.48 19.71
C ALA A 472 7.32 23.76 18.74
N GLY A 473 6.82 22.69 18.13
CA GLY A 473 5.71 22.75 17.20
C GLY A 473 5.27 21.36 16.75
N THR A 474 4.41 21.33 15.74
CA THR A 474 3.97 20.09 15.11
C THR A 474 4.65 19.88 13.77
N VAL A 475 4.89 18.62 13.38
CA VAL A 475 5.34 18.26 12.04
C VAL A 475 4.32 17.36 11.35
N TYR A 476 4.12 17.56 10.06
CA TYR A 476 3.31 16.70 9.21
C TYR A 476 4.11 16.27 7.98
N PHE A 477 4.39 14.97 7.89
CA PHE A 477 5.16 14.34 6.82
C PHE A 477 4.26 13.75 5.74
N ARG A 478 4.68 13.88 4.49
CA ARG A 478 4.16 13.11 3.35
C ARG A 478 5.28 12.38 2.65
N HIS A 479 5.00 11.14 2.28
CA HIS A 479 5.90 10.34 1.48
C HIS A 479 5.82 10.81 0.03
N LEU A 480 6.94 11.26 -0.53
CA LEU A 480 6.97 11.87 -1.86
C LEU A 480 7.57 10.94 -2.92
N SER A 481 8.66 10.26 -2.58
CA SER A 481 9.37 9.35 -3.49
C SER A 481 9.81 8.12 -2.73
N ARG A 482 9.81 6.97 -3.38
CA ARG A 482 10.18 5.66 -2.81
C ARG A 482 11.62 5.25 -3.11
N ILE A 483 12.39 6.12 -3.76
CA ILE A 483 13.76 5.83 -4.18
C ILE A 483 14.63 5.80 -2.92
N GLY A 484 15.14 4.62 -2.58
CA GLY A 484 16.01 4.40 -1.42
C GLY A 484 17.45 4.88 -1.62
N ALA A 485 17.87 5.09 -2.86
CA ALA A 485 19.18 5.61 -3.20
C ALA A 485 19.20 7.15 -3.30
N LEU A 486 20.24 7.77 -2.73
CA LEU A 486 20.60 9.16 -3.02
C LEU A 486 21.80 9.19 -3.95
N ASN A 487 21.86 10.21 -4.81
CA ASN A 487 22.98 10.45 -5.74
C ASN A 487 23.27 9.30 -6.71
N GLY A 488 22.32 8.38 -6.90
CA GLY A 488 22.43 7.25 -7.81
C GLY A 488 23.40 6.16 -7.35
N GLU A 489 23.72 6.13 -6.05
CA GLU A 489 24.52 5.09 -5.37
C GLU A 489 23.74 3.83 -5.02
#